data_AF-A0A6B3FWU2-F1
#
_entry.id   AF-A0A6B3FWU2-F1
#
_cell.length_a   1.000
_cell.length_b   1.000
_cell.length_c   1.000
_cell.angle_alpha   90.00
_cell.angle_beta   90.00
_cell.angle_gamma   90.00
#
_symmetry.space_group_name_H-M   'P 1'
#
loop_
_entity.id
_entity.type
_entity.pdbx_description
1 polymer ?
#
loop_
_entity_poly.entity_id
_entity_poly.type
_entity_poly.pdbx_seq_one_letter_code
_entity_poly.pdbx_strand_id
1 'polypeptide(L)'
;RVGEVKAAITVPKQSAALVRDNQSAMTVFTPESAQGRLLTSLGFTVLEPPAGKGQTQGGRSDFAEFSQEKIADTAKDSSLLFVSHTPEEITAATARPVWKDLAAVKDKRVYDLGLDTFRLDYYSAGNLIDKIEKAFG
;
A
#
# COMPACT_ATOMS: atom_id res chain seq x y z
N ARG A 1 4.03 15.92 14.65
CA ARG A 1 4.13 15.44 13.26
C ARG A 1 2.86 14.78 12.70
N VAL A 2 2.45 13.56 13.11
CA VAL A 2 1.26 12.88 12.50
C VAL A 2 0.00 13.76 12.49
N GLY A 3 -0.32 14.42 13.61
CA GLY A 3 -1.48 15.31 13.70
C GLY A 3 -1.40 16.54 12.78
N GLU A 4 -0.20 17.11 12.60
CA GLU A 4 0.03 18.22 11.67
C GLU A 4 -0.20 17.78 10.23
N VAL A 5 0.41 16.66 9.82
CA VAL A 5 0.27 16.13 8.46
C VAL A 5 -1.17 15.73 8.18
N LYS A 6 -1.85 15.07 9.12
CA LYS A 6 -3.28 14.74 8.98
C LYS A 6 -4.15 15.96 8.72
N ALA A 7 -3.83 17.12 9.29
CA ALA A 7 -4.55 18.36 9.06
C ALA A 7 -4.17 19.05 7.74
N ALA A 8 -3.00 18.74 7.18
CA ALA A 8 -2.47 19.34 5.97
C ALA A 8 -2.79 18.55 4.68
N ILE A 9 -3.16 17.26 4.78
CA ILE A 9 -3.41 16.40 3.62
C ILE A 9 -4.89 16.19 3.32
N THR A 10 -5.20 15.91 2.06
CA THR A 10 -6.50 15.39 1.61
C THR A 10 -6.36 13.91 1.23
N VAL A 11 -6.86 13.03 2.09
CA VAL A 11 -6.89 11.59 1.84
C VAL A 11 -7.89 11.21 0.73
N PRO A 12 -7.55 10.28 -0.18
CA PRO A 12 -8.47 9.79 -1.20
C PRO A 12 -9.72 9.14 -0.60
N LYS A 13 -10.83 9.18 -1.34
CA LYS A 13 -12.07 8.49 -0.94
C LYS A 13 -11.93 6.96 -0.99
N GLN A 14 -11.17 6.47 -1.96
CA GLN A 14 -10.88 5.04 -2.12
C GLN A 14 -9.96 4.55 -1.01
N SER A 15 -10.13 3.30 -0.60
CA SER A 15 -9.23 2.66 0.35
C SER A 15 -7.80 2.58 -0.17
N ALA A 16 -6.83 2.53 0.73
CA ALA A 16 -5.42 2.32 0.44
C ALA A 16 -5.09 0.82 0.54
N ALA A 17 -4.79 0.19 -0.59
CA ALA A 17 -4.19 -1.14 -0.64
C ALA A 17 -2.68 -1.00 -0.52
N LEU A 18 -2.13 -1.40 0.62
CA LEU A 18 -0.69 -1.39 0.89
C LEU A 18 -0.08 -2.65 0.29
N VAL A 19 0.66 -2.52 -0.82
CA VAL A 19 1.11 -3.66 -1.61
C VAL A 19 2.63 -3.74 -1.70
N ARG A 20 3.17 -4.96 -1.74
CA ARG A 20 4.56 -5.22 -2.13
C ARG A 20 4.57 -6.35 -3.14
N ASP A 21 5.10 -6.06 -4.33
CA ASP A 21 5.38 -7.06 -5.36
C ASP A 21 6.77 -7.66 -5.11
N ASN A 22 6.85 -8.98 -4.96
CA ASN A 22 8.12 -9.69 -4.84
C ASN A 22 8.44 -10.50 -6.11
N GLN A 23 7.80 -10.18 -7.23
CA GLN A 23 7.85 -10.84 -8.54
C GLN A 23 7.24 -12.24 -8.61
N SER A 24 7.11 -12.98 -7.50
CA SER A 24 6.46 -14.30 -7.46
C SER A 24 5.09 -14.28 -6.77
N ALA A 25 4.84 -13.27 -5.96
CA ALA A 25 3.65 -13.07 -5.15
C ALA A 25 3.45 -11.58 -4.83
N MET A 26 2.25 -11.28 -4.37
CA MET A 26 1.82 -9.98 -3.90
C MET A 26 1.54 -10.04 -2.42
N THR A 27 2.37 -9.37 -1.63
CA THR A 27 2.08 -9.14 -0.22
C THR A 27 1.15 -7.94 -0.12
N VAL A 28 0.03 -8.10 0.60
CA VAL A 28 -0.89 -7.01 0.95
C VAL A 28 -0.87 -6.84 2.45
N PHE A 29 -0.42 -5.67 2.92
CA PHE A 29 -0.36 -5.36 4.35
C PHE A 29 -1.73 -4.97 4.87
N THR A 30 -2.08 -5.44 6.06
CA THR A 30 -3.37 -5.19 6.68
C THR A 30 -3.36 -3.88 7.47
N PRO A 31 -4.53 -3.36 7.90
CA PRO A 31 -4.63 -2.30 8.89
C PRO A 31 -3.87 -2.58 10.20
N GLU A 32 -3.65 -3.85 10.56
CA GLU A 32 -2.90 -4.21 11.76
C GLU A 32 -1.37 -4.09 11.62
N SER A 33 -0.85 -4.02 10.40
CA SER A 33 0.57 -3.78 10.12
C SER A 33 1.04 -2.43 10.63
N ALA A 34 2.36 -2.25 10.79
CA ALA A 34 2.93 -0.96 11.18
C ALA A 34 2.58 0.14 10.16
N GLN A 35 2.67 -0.18 8.87
CA GLN A 35 2.30 0.70 7.76
C GLN A 35 0.80 1.02 7.80
N GLY A 36 -0.03 0.00 7.97
CA GLY A 36 -1.49 0.12 8.07
C GLY A 36 -1.92 1.03 9.22
N ARG A 37 -1.35 0.84 10.41
CA ARG A 37 -1.62 1.68 11.58
C ARG A 37 -1.19 3.12 11.35
N LEU A 38 -0.02 3.34 10.74
CA LEU A 38 0.46 4.69 10.44
C LEU A 38 -0.46 5.41 9.45
N LEU A 39 -0.79 4.79 8.32
CA LEU A 39 -1.71 5.39 7.34
C LEU A 39 -3.11 5.63 7.92
N THR A 40 -3.61 4.70 8.74
CA THR A 40 -4.87 4.89 9.48
C THR A 40 -4.80 6.10 10.41
N SER A 41 -3.69 6.30 11.12
CA SER A 41 -3.49 7.45 12.00
C SER A 41 -3.50 8.78 11.24
N LEU A 42 -3.03 8.77 9.98
CA LEU A 42 -3.06 9.90 9.05
C LEU A 42 -4.43 10.10 8.38
N GLY A 43 -5.41 9.22 8.63
CA GLY A 43 -6.79 9.36 8.16
C GLY A 43 -7.14 8.53 6.92
N PHE A 44 -6.23 7.71 6.40
CA PHE A 44 -6.56 6.80 5.31
C PHE A 44 -7.44 5.66 5.80
N THR A 45 -8.33 5.19 4.92
CA THR A 45 -8.99 3.89 5.10
C THR A 45 -8.10 2.82 4.48
N VAL A 46 -7.41 2.02 5.29
CA VAL A 46 -6.56 0.93 4.78
C VAL A 46 -7.42 -0.27 4.42
N LEU A 47 -7.16 -0.88 3.26
CA LEU A 47 -7.85 -2.07 2.80
C LEU A 47 -7.53 -3.26 3.73
N GLU A 48 -8.58 -3.90 4.25
CA GLU A 48 -8.48 -5.23 4.85
C GLU A 48 -8.52 -6.29 3.74
N PRO A 49 -7.48 -7.11 3.55
CA PRO A 49 -7.51 -8.19 2.57
C PRO A 49 -8.62 -9.20 2.88
N PRO A 50 -9.28 -9.80 1.88
CA PRO A 50 -10.36 -10.73 2.11
C PRO A 50 -9.87 -11.96 2.90
N ALA A 51 -10.50 -12.19 4.06
CA ALA A 51 -10.15 -13.29 4.96
C ALA A 51 -10.18 -14.65 4.25
N GLY A 52 -9.20 -15.50 4.55
CA GLY A 52 -9.09 -16.86 3.99
C GLY A 52 -8.74 -16.93 2.49
N LYS A 53 -8.56 -15.79 1.80
CA LYS A 53 -8.18 -15.79 0.37
C LYS A 53 -6.68 -15.64 0.12
N GLY A 54 -5.93 -15.12 1.09
CA GLY A 54 -4.48 -15.00 1.04
C GLY A 54 -3.78 -16.04 1.93
N GLN A 55 -2.52 -16.31 1.62
CA GLN A 55 -1.66 -17.13 2.48
C GLN A 55 -1.11 -16.27 3.62
N THR A 56 -1.24 -16.75 4.85
CA THR A 56 -0.69 -16.12 6.05
C THR A 56 0.40 -17.01 6.63
N GLN A 57 1.55 -16.46 6.99
CA GLN A 57 2.63 -17.24 7.60
C GLN A 57 2.48 -17.26 9.13
N GLY A 58 2.33 -18.45 9.72
CA GLY A 58 2.40 -18.63 11.18
C GLY A 58 1.34 -17.88 12.00
N GLY A 59 0.14 -17.65 11.45
CA GLY A 59 -0.94 -16.93 12.14
C GLY A 59 -0.75 -15.41 12.21
N ARG A 60 0.19 -14.85 11.44
CA ARG A 60 0.38 -13.41 11.33
C ARG A 60 -0.87 -12.74 10.72
N SER A 61 -1.23 -11.61 11.31
CA SER A 61 -2.36 -10.77 10.89
C SER A 61 -1.93 -9.47 10.21
N ASP A 62 -0.62 -9.20 10.10
CA ASP A 62 -0.11 -7.95 9.55
C ASP A 62 0.02 -7.96 8.02
N PHE A 63 -0.04 -9.11 7.37
CA PHE A 63 -0.13 -9.20 5.91
C PHE A 63 -0.80 -10.49 5.45
N ALA A 64 -1.21 -10.52 4.18
CA ALA A 64 -1.60 -11.71 3.46
C ALA A 64 -0.93 -11.74 2.07
N GLU A 65 -0.52 -12.92 1.61
CA GLU A 65 0.09 -13.12 0.30
C GLU A 65 -0.92 -13.64 -0.73
N PHE A 66 -0.87 -13.07 -1.94
CA PHE A 66 -1.73 -13.41 -3.06
C PHE A 66 -0.89 -13.68 -4.31
N SER A 67 -1.42 -14.41 -5.28
CA SER A 67 -0.80 -14.46 -6.61
C SER A 67 -0.99 -13.12 -7.33
N GLN A 68 -0.18 -12.84 -8.35
CA GLN A 68 -0.27 -11.57 -9.08
C GLN A 68 -1.61 -11.36 -9.77
N GLU A 69 -2.26 -12.42 -10.23
CA GLU A 69 -3.56 -12.38 -10.91
C GLU A 69 -4.69 -12.01 -9.94
N LYS A 70 -4.54 -12.36 -8.67
CA LYS A 70 -5.56 -12.11 -7.64
C LYS A 70 -5.52 -10.68 -7.10
N ILE A 71 -4.53 -9.87 -7.47
CA ILE A 71 -4.43 -8.51 -6.94
C ILE A 71 -5.62 -7.66 -7.36
N ALA A 72 -6.20 -7.89 -8.55
CA ALA A 72 -7.39 -7.18 -9.01
C ALA A 72 -8.59 -7.44 -8.12
N ASP A 73 -8.82 -8.70 -7.76
CA ASP A 73 -9.91 -9.11 -6.88
C ASP A 73 -9.71 -8.64 -5.44
N THR A 74 -8.44 -8.56 -5.00
CA THR A 74 -8.07 -8.11 -3.65
C THR A 74 -8.16 -6.59 -3.52
N ALA A 75 -7.46 -5.85 -4.39
CA ALA A 75 -7.40 -4.39 -4.33
C ALA A 75 -8.71 -3.72 -4.76
N LYS A 76 -9.50 -4.35 -5.64
CA LYS A 76 -10.77 -3.80 -6.16
C LYS A 76 -10.56 -2.36 -6.68
N ASP A 77 -11.33 -1.40 -6.16
CA ASP A 77 -11.23 0.03 -6.49
C ASP A 77 -10.26 0.81 -5.57
N SER A 78 -9.50 0.13 -4.72
CA SER A 78 -8.52 0.79 -3.83
C SER A 78 -7.42 1.47 -4.63
N SER A 79 -6.85 2.54 -4.08
CA SER A 79 -5.56 3.07 -4.54
C SER A 79 -4.44 2.09 -4.18
N LEU A 80 -3.40 1.97 -5.00
CA LEU A 80 -2.25 1.11 -4.75
C LEU A 80 -1.11 1.94 -4.15
N LEU A 81 -0.70 1.60 -2.92
CA LEU A 81 0.41 2.25 -2.24
C LEU A 81 1.52 1.21 -2.08
N PHE A 82 2.62 1.40 -2.81
CA PHE A 82 3.70 0.43 -2.89
C PHE A 82 4.66 0.57 -1.70
N VAL A 83 4.75 -0.49 -0.91
CA VAL A 83 5.67 -0.62 0.23
C VAL A 83 7.00 -1.17 -0.26
N SER A 84 8.11 -0.53 0.09
CA SER A 84 9.48 -1.04 -0.14
C SER A 84 9.83 -1.27 -1.62
N HIS A 85 9.56 -0.27 -2.47
CA HIS A 85 9.91 -0.31 -3.90
C HIS A 85 10.67 0.96 -4.31
N THR A 86 11.45 0.86 -5.39
CA THR A 86 11.91 2.04 -6.14
C THR A 86 10.84 2.49 -7.15
N PRO A 87 10.88 3.75 -7.63
CA PRO A 87 9.99 4.22 -8.69
C PRO A 87 10.05 3.38 -9.97
N GLU A 88 11.23 2.86 -10.33
CA GLU A 88 11.43 2.00 -11.49
C GLU A 88 10.73 0.65 -11.31
N GLU A 89 10.79 0.06 -10.11
CA GLU A 89 10.10 -1.20 -9.80
C GLU A 89 8.58 -1.02 -9.83
N ILE A 90 8.05 0.09 -9.32
CA ILE A 90 6.61 0.43 -9.39
C ILE A 90 6.17 0.57 -10.85
N THR A 91 6.97 1.27 -11.66
CA THR A 91 6.71 1.43 -13.09
C THR A 91 6.69 0.09 -13.81
N ALA A 92 7.66 -0.78 -13.52
CA ALA A 92 7.73 -2.11 -14.10
C ALA A 92 6.56 -3.01 -13.67
N ALA A 93 6.14 -2.95 -12.40
CA ALA A 93 5.00 -3.71 -11.88
C ALA A 93 3.68 -3.28 -12.55
N THR A 94 3.43 -1.97 -12.61
CA THR A 94 2.18 -1.42 -13.19
C THR A 94 2.10 -1.52 -14.71
N ALA A 95 3.23 -1.73 -15.40
CA ALA A 95 3.27 -2.00 -16.84
C ALA A 95 2.92 -3.46 -17.21
N ARG A 96 2.81 -4.38 -16.23
CA ARG A 96 2.49 -5.79 -16.52
C ARG A 96 1.09 -5.91 -17.14
N PRO A 97 0.90 -6.73 -18.20
CA PRO A 97 -0.40 -6.89 -18.85
C PRO A 97 -1.54 -7.29 -17.90
N VAL A 98 -1.23 -8.12 -16.90
CA VAL A 98 -2.18 -8.56 -15.86
C VAL A 98 -2.72 -7.43 -15.00
N TRP A 99 -2.05 -6.27 -14.96
CA TRP A 99 -2.41 -5.12 -14.12
C TRP A 99 -2.96 -3.93 -14.90
N LYS A 100 -2.86 -3.95 -16.23
CA LYS A 100 -3.30 -2.84 -17.09
C LYS A 100 -4.75 -2.44 -16.85
N ASP A 101 -5.56 -3.39 -16.42
CA ASP A 101 -7.01 -3.23 -16.26
C ASP A 101 -7.44 -2.80 -14.86
N LEU A 102 -6.51 -2.73 -13.90
CA LEU A 102 -6.76 -2.23 -12.55
C LEU A 102 -7.20 -0.77 -12.60
N ALA A 103 -8.29 -0.44 -11.92
CA ALA A 103 -8.80 0.92 -11.81
C ALA A 103 -7.72 1.88 -11.27
N ALA A 104 -6.96 1.47 -10.25
CA ALA A 104 -5.87 2.27 -9.72
C ALA A 104 -4.79 2.63 -10.75
N VAL A 105 -4.46 1.71 -11.67
CA VAL A 105 -3.47 1.96 -12.73
C VAL A 105 -4.06 2.90 -13.79
N LYS A 106 -5.30 2.66 -14.22
CA LYS A 106 -6.02 3.51 -15.19
C LYS A 106 -6.22 4.94 -14.69
N ASP A 107 -6.60 5.08 -13.42
CA ASP A 107 -6.91 6.35 -12.78
C ASP A 107 -5.67 7.04 -12.18
N LYS A 108 -4.47 6.46 -12.36
CA LYS A 108 -3.21 6.96 -11.82
C LYS A 108 -3.21 7.14 -10.29
N ARG A 109 -3.88 6.24 -9.57
CA ARG A 109 -3.93 6.16 -8.10
C ARG A 109 -2.89 5.19 -7.55
N VAL A 110 -1.66 5.33 -8.05
CA VAL A 110 -0.50 4.52 -7.66
C VAL A 110 0.50 5.43 -6.96
N TYR A 111 0.91 5.06 -5.76
CA TYR A 111 1.76 5.89 -4.90
C TYR A 111 2.97 5.11 -4.38
N ASP A 112 4.11 5.81 -4.30
CA ASP A 112 5.37 5.29 -3.78
C ASP A 112 5.52 5.63 -2.30
N LEU A 113 5.59 4.62 -1.44
CA LEU A 113 5.85 4.81 -0.01
C LEU A 113 7.33 4.87 0.34
N GLY A 114 8.22 4.49 -0.57
CA GLY A 114 9.66 4.49 -0.38
C GLY A 114 10.24 3.12 -0.07
N LEU A 115 11.54 2.98 -0.36
CA LEU A 115 12.28 1.73 -0.25
C LEU A 115 12.47 1.24 1.19
N ASP A 116 12.51 2.17 2.16
CA ASP A 116 12.73 1.92 3.59
C ASP A 116 11.45 1.54 4.35
N THR A 117 10.32 1.35 3.67
CA THR A 117 9.02 1.12 4.32
C THR A 117 8.68 -0.33 4.59
N PHE A 118 9.56 -1.29 4.31
CA PHE A 118 9.29 -2.71 4.60
C PHE A 118 9.10 -2.98 6.10
N ARG A 119 9.95 -2.36 6.93
CA ARG A 119 9.84 -2.35 8.39
C ARG A 119 9.93 -0.92 8.85
N LEU A 120 8.90 -0.47 9.55
CA LEU A 120 8.90 0.88 10.09
C LEU A 120 9.61 0.91 11.45
N ASP A 121 10.64 1.73 11.51
CA ASP A 121 11.26 2.28 12.71
C ASP A 121 10.99 3.80 12.78
N TYR A 122 11.59 4.48 13.75
CA TYR A 122 11.39 5.91 13.94
C TYR A 122 11.74 6.75 12.70
N TYR A 123 12.83 6.41 12.01
CA TYR A 123 13.32 7.19 10.86
C TYR A 123 12.50 6.93 9.61
N SER A 124 12.28 5.65 9.28
CA SER A 124 11.48 5.23 8.13
C SER A 124 10.01 5.63 8.27
N ALA A 125 9.45 5.65 9.48
CA ALA A 125 8.13 6.21 9.72
C ALA A 125 8.08 7.72 9.45
N GLY A 126 9.12 8.47 9.84
CA GLY A 126 9.27 9.89 9.51
C GLY A 126 9.31 10.13 8.00
N ASN A 127 10.17 9.40 7.29
CA ASN A 127 10.29 9.49 5.83
C ASN A 127 8.97 9.17 5.12
N LEU A 128 8.24 8.16 5.60
CA LEU A 128 6.92 7.81 5.07
C LEU A 128 5.92 8.94 5.30
N ILE A 129 5.88 9.54 6.50
CA ILE A 129 5.01 10.69 6.79
C ILE A 129 5.31 11.86 5.83
N ASP A 130 6.57 12.17 5.59
CA ASP A 130 6.97 13.26 4.69
C ASP A 130 6.60 12.96 3.22
N LYS A 131 6.73 11.69 2.79
CA LYS A 131 6.25 11.25 1.47
C LYS A 131 4.74 11.39 1.33
N ILE A 132 3.98 11.02 2.36
CA ILE A 132 2.52 11.16 2.37
C ILE A 132 2.12 12.65 2.34
N GLU A 133 2.76 13.49 3.14
CA GLU A 133 2.50 14.95 3.09
C GLU A 133 2.76 15.50 1.69
N LYS A 134 3.87 15.12 1.05
CA LYS A 134 4.18 15.55 -0.32
C LYS A 134 3.18 15.05 -1.37
N ALA A 135 2.64 13.85 -1.19
CA ALA A 135 1.74 13.23 -2.16
C ALA A 135 0.27 13.67 -2.02
N PHE A 136 -0.14 14.09 -0.82
CA PHE A 136 -1.55 14.35 -0.49
C PHE A 136 -1.82 15.73 0.12
N GLY A 137 -0.79 16.53 0.39
CA GLY A 137 -0.90 17.93 0.84
C GLY A 137 -1.16 18.93 -0.28
#